data_AF-A0A1E4J5N9-F1
#
_entry.id   AF-A0A1E4J5N9-F1
#
_cell.length_a   1.000
_cell.length_b   1.000
_cell.length_c   1.000
_cell.angle_alpha   90.00
_cell.angle_beta   90.00
_cell.angle_gamma   90.00
#
_symmetry.space_group_name_H-M   'P 1'
#
loop_
_entity.id
_entity.type
_entity.pdbx_description
1 polymer ?
#
loop_
_entity_poly.entity_id
_entity_poly.type
_entity_poly.pdbx_seq_one_letter_code
_entity_poly.pdbx_strand_id
1 'polypeptide(L)'
;MQGFLDRALQLLQQLAYARVLSEFHRLQDLRCRASDICSHGFVTAQERLVLCEQQLEVFQRTLDNPDKVAAVRLARALYLRMLLSSAATRLQPWSDGEDITGMPLSHMFEWISHDFERLELAALEDAMTPAEIVLYARSIEGVHG
;
A
#
# COMPACT_ATOMS: atom_id res chain seq x y z
N MET A 1 -14.78 -9.57 16.83
CA MET A 1 -14.68 -8.70 15.63
C MET A 1 -13.25 -8.21 15.41
N GLN A 2 -12.55 -7.77 16.45
CA GLN A 2 -11.20 -7.19 16.37
C GLN A 2 -10.14 -8.10 15.73
N GLY A 3 -10.00 -9.35 16.18
CA GLY A 3 -9.00 -10.27 15.60
C GLY A 3 -9.19 -10.60 14.11
N PHE A 4 -10.40 -10.46 13.57
CA PHE A 4 -10.66 -10.60 12.14
C PHE A 4 -10.15 -9.38 11.36
N LEU A 5 -10.46 -8.17 11.85
CA LEU A 5 -10.06 -6.92 11.22
C LEU A 5 -8.53 -6.76 11.24
N ASP A 6 -7.90 -7.08 12.37
CA ASP A 6 -6.44 -7.04 12.52
C ASP A 6 -5.77 -7.99 11.51
N ARG A 7 -6.32 -9.19 11.32
CA ARG A 7 -5.81 -10.14 10.34
C ARG A 7 -5.98 -9.63 8.91
N ALA A 8 -7.13 -9.04 8.58
CA ALA A 8 -7.38 -8.46 7.26
C ALA A 8 -6.37 -7.33 6.95
N LEU A 9 -6.21 -6.39 7.89
CA LEU A 9 -5.30 -5.27 7.75
C LEU A 9 -3.84 -5.72 7.66
N GLN A 10 -3.45 -6.74 8.41
CA GLN A 10 -2.11 -7.33 8.31
C GLN A 10 -1.85 -7.91 6.92
N LEU A 11 -2.79 -8.69 6.37
CA LEU A 11 -2.65 -9.27 5.02
C LEU A 11 -2.58 -8.20 3.94
N LEU A 12 -3.45 -7.17 4.04
CA LEU A 12 -3.42 -6.03 3.12
C LEU A 12 -2.10 -5.26 3.21
N GLN A 13 -1.57 -5.06 4.41
CA GLN A 13 -0.27 -4.40 4.60
C GLN A 13 0.88 -5.23 4.04
N GLN A 14 0.85 -6.55 4.20
CA GLN A 14 1.85 -7.45 3.61
C GLN A 14 1.82 -7.41 2.08
N LEU A 15 0.62 -7.39 1.49
CA LEU A 15 0.45 -7.26 0.04
C LEU A 15 0.97 -5.91 -0.47
N ALA A 16 0.58 -4.81 0.18
CA ALA A 16 1.05 -3.47 -0.18
C ALA A 16 2.59 -3.39 -0.13
N TYR A 17 3.20 -3.90 0.94
CA TYR A 17 4.65 -3.94 1.07
C TYR A 17 5.33 -4.80 -0.02
N ALA A 18 4.74 -5.95 -0.39
CA ALA A 18 5.27 -6.79 -1.45
C ALA A 18 5.22 -6.11 -2.83
N ARG A 19 4.16 -5.33 -3.12
CA ARG A 19 4.06 -4.51 -4.33
C ARG A 19 5.14 -3.43 -4.39
N VAL A 20 5.33 -2.71 -3.28
CA VAL A 20 6.39 -1.70 -3.16
C VAL A 20 7.77 -2.31 -3.37
N LEU A 21 8.07 -3.46 -2.73
CA LEU A 21 9.35 -4.15 -2.93
C LEU A 21 9.58 -4.59 -4.38
N SER A 22 8.54 -5.11 -5.02
CA SER A 22 8.63 -5.57 -6.41
C SER A 22 8.95 -4.41 -7.34
N GLU A 23 8.26 -3.28 -7.16
CA GLU A 23 8.48 -2.07 -7.95
C GLU A 23 9.83 -1.41 -7.63
N PHE A 24 10.23 -1.41 -6.36
CA PHE A 24 11.53 -0.90 -5.92
C PHE A 24 12.68 -1.65 -6.60
N HIS A 25 12.67 -2.98 -6.59
CA HIS A 25 13.70 -3.77 -7.26
C HIS A 25 13.65 -3.60 -8.78
N ARG A 26 12.44 -3.49 -9.37
CA ARG A 26 12.29 -3.20 -10.81
C ARG A 26 12.96 -1.89 -11.20
N LEU A 27 12.74 -0.81 -10.43
CA LEU A 27 13.35 0.49 -10.69
C LEU A 27 14.85 0.52 -10.37
N GLN A 28 15.28 -0.22 -9.34
CA GLN A 28 16.69 -0.37 -9.01
C GLN A 28 17.45 -1.06 -10.16
N ASP A 29 16.90 -2.14 -10.72
CA ASP A 29 17.49 -2.86 -11.85
C ASP A 29 17.57 -1.96 -13.10
N LEU A 30 16.57 -1.11 -13.34
CA LEU A 30 16.58 -0.13 -14.43
C LEU A 30 17.66 0.96 -14.26
N ARG A 31 17.97 1.37 -13.03
CA ARG A 31 19.05 2.34 -12.74
C ARG A 31 20.44 1.75 -12.99
N CYS A 32 20.62 0.48 -12.68
CA CYS A 32 21.85 -0.25 -12.95
C CYS A 32 21.98 -0.57 -14.44
N ARG A 33 22.46 0.40 -15.24
CA ARG A 33 22.84 0.14 -16.65
C ARG A 33 23.95 -0.90 -16.69
N ALA A 34 23.58 -2.15 -16.99
CA ALA A 34 24.42 -3.30 -17.35
C ALA A 34 24.79 -4.30 -16.24
N SER A 35 24.53 -5.58 -16.58
CA SER A 35 25.36 -6.77 -16.34
C SER A 35 25.73 -7.13 -14.90
N ASP A 36 25.23 -8.30 -14.46
CA ASP A 36 25.90 -9.22 -13.53
C ASP A 36 25.76 -9.07 -12.02
N ILE A 37 24.78 -8.32 -11.50
CA ILE A 37 24.43 -8.41 -10.07
C ILE A 37 22.99 -8.86 -9.91
N CYS A 38 22.79 -10.17 -10.13
CA CYS A 38 21.71 -11.00 -9.58
C CYS A 38 20.35 -10.31 -9.36
N SER A 39 19.43 -10.46 -10.33
CA SER A 39 17.98 -10.19 -10.22
C SER A 39 17.24 -11.00 -9.12
N HIS A 40 17.95 -11.57 -8.15
CA HIS A 40 17.39 -12.32 -7.03
C HIS A 40 16.43 -11.47 -6.18
N GLY A 41 16.72 -10.18 -5.98
CA GLY A 41 15.85 -9.28 -5.21
C GLY A 41 14.46 -9.13 -5.84
N PHE A 42 14.40 -8.90 -7.16
CA PHE A 42 13.14 -8.79 -7.90
C PHE A 42 12.36 -10.10 -7.91
N VAL A 43 13.03 -11.22 -8.22
CA VAL A 43 12.38 -12.56 -8.24
C VAL A 43 11.80 -12.91 -6.87
N THR A 44 12.56 -12.74 -5.79
CA THR A 44 12.07 -12.99 -4.43
C THR A 44 10.92 -12.06 -4.03
N ALA A 45 10.97 -10.79 -4.44
CA ALA A 45 9.86 -9.86 -4.20
C ALA A 45 8.59 -10.28 -4.95
N GLN A 46 8.73 -10.76 -6.19
CA GLN A 46 7.60 -11.23 -6.99
C GLN A 46 7.00 -12.53 -6.44
N GLU A 47 7.83 -13.49 -6.00
CA GLU A 47 7.36 -14.70 -5.30
C GLU A 47 6.57 -14.33 -4.04
N ARG A 48 7.08 -13.37 -3.25
CA ARG A 48 6.39 -12.86 -2.08
C ARG A 48 5.05 -12.21 -2.43
N LEU A 49 5.00 -11.43 -3.52
CA LEU A 49 3.77 -10.80 -4.00
C LEU A 49 2.71 -11.86 -4.30
N VAL A 50 3.07 -12.89 -5.07
CA VAL A 50 2.17 -14.00 -5.42
C VAL A 50 1.64 -14.71 -4.16
N LEU A 51 2.51 -14.98 -3.18
CA LEU A 51 2.09 -15.59 -1.91
C LEU A 51 1.11 -14.70 -1.14
N CYS A 52 1.35 -13.39 -1.08
CA CYS A 52 0.44 -12.45 -0.42
C CYS A 52 -0.93 -12.38 -1.14
N GLU A 53 -0.94 -12.39 -2.47
CA GLU A 53 -2.18 -12.40 -3.26
C GLU A 53 -2.99 -13.67 -3.00
N GLN A 54 -2.34 -14.84 -3.01
CA GLN A 54 -2.99 -16.12 -2.70
C GLN A 54 -3.57 -16.14 -1.28
N GLN A 55 -2.82 -15.64 -0.29
CA GLN A 55 -3.30 -15.57 1.10
C GLN A 55 -4.50 -14.64 1.23
N LEU A 56 -4.49 -13.50 0.55
CA LEU A 56 -5.61 -12.55 0.56
C LEU A 56 -6.83 -13.14 -0.15
N GLU A 57 -6.65 -13.83 -1.27
CA GLU A 57 -7.74 -14.49 -1.98
C GLU A 57 -8.40 -15.58 -1.12
N VAL A 58 -7.61 -16.42 -0.45
CA VAL A 58 -8.11 -17.42 0.50
C VAL A 58 -8.87 -16.74 1.64
N PHE A 59 -8.33 -15.65 2.19
CA PHE A 59 -8.99 -14.88 3.24
C PHE A 59 -10.31 -14.26 2.75
N GLN A 60 -10.35 -13.72 1.54
CA GLN A 60 -11.55 -13.14 0.94
C GLN A 60 -12.65 -14.18 0.75
N ARG A 61 -12.33 -15.44 0.45
CA ARG A 61 -13.33 -16.52 0.40
C ARG A 61 -13.96 -16.82 1.77
N THR A 62 -13.33 -16.42 2.87
CA THR A 62 -13.91 -16.51 4.23
C THR A 62 -14.81 -15.31 4.57
N LEU A 63 -14.82 -14.28 3.72
CA LEU A 63 -15.71 -13.12 3.85
C LEU A 63 -17.10 -13.46 3.30
N ASP A 64 -17.91 -14.05 4.16
CA ASP A 64 -19.30 -14.43 3.89
C ASP A 64 -20.30 -13.28 4.07
N ASN A 65 -19.87 -12.16 4.65
CA ASN A 65 -20.75 -11.05 5.05
C ASN A 65 -20.30 -9.71 4.41
N PRO A 66 -21.16 -9.01 3.65
CA PRO A 66 -20.84 -7.70 3.08
C PRO A 66 -20.45 -6.65 4.14
N ASP A 67 -20.99 -6.73 5.36
CA ASP A 67 -20.65 -5.80 6.45
C ASP A 67 -19.18 -5.97 6.90
N LYS A 68 -18.65 -7.21 6.86
CA LYS A 68 -17.23 -7.45 7.16
C LYS A 68 -16.33 -6.86 6.07
N VAL A 69 -16.75 -6.97 4.80
CA VAL A 69 -16.03 -6.37 3.67
C VAL A 69 -16.02 -4.85 3.81
N ALA A 70 -17.16 -4.25 4.11
CA ALA A 70 -17.29 -2.81 4.36
C ALA A 70 -16.40 -2.35 5.52
N ALA A 71 -16.39 -3.08 6.64
CA ALA A 71 -15.55 -2.77 7.79
C ALA A 71 -14.05 -2.81 7.45
N VAL A 72 -13.60 -3.81 6.69
CA VAL A 72 -12.20 -3.90 6.21
C VAL A 72 -11.87 -2.72 5.29
N ARG A 73 -12.75 -2.39 4.34
CA ARG A 73 -12.56 -1.28 3.39
C ARG A 73 -12.40 0.04 4.14
N LEU A 74 -13.33 0.35 5.05
CA LEU A 74 -13.31 1.57 5.86
C LEU A 74 -12.05 1.65 6.73
N ALA A 75 -11.72 0.57 7.45
CA ALA A 75 -10.53 0.55 8.30
C ALA A 75 -9.23 0.72 7.50
N ARG A 76 -9.13 0.08 6.33
CA ARG A 76 -7.97 0.23 5.46
C ARG A 76 -7.85 1.65 4.90
N ALA A 77 -8.95 2.24 4.46
CA ALA A 77 -8.96 3.62 3.96
C ALA A 77 -8.51 4.62 5.04
N LEU A 78 -9.03 4.49 6.27
CA LEU A 78 -8.61 5.33 7.40
C LEU A 78 -7.12 5.16 7.74
N TYR A 79 -6.62 3.93 7.72
CA TYR A 79 -5.20 3.65 7.92
C TYR A 79 -4.32 4.27 6.83
N LEU A 80 -4.71 4.18 5.57
CA LEU A 80 -3.99 4.82 4.46
C LEU A 80 -3.99 6.34 4.56
N ARG A 81 -5.11 6.97 4.96
CA ARG A 81 -5.12 8.43 5.24
C ARG A 81 -4.10 8.82 6.31
N MET A 82 -4.00 8.03 7.38
CA MET A 82 -3.01 8.26 8.44
C MET A 82 -1.57 8.12 7.92
N LEU A 83 -1.29 7.17 7.03
CA LEU A 83 0.02 7.07 6.39
C LEU A 83 0.28 8.28 5.48
N LEU A 84 -0.69 8.67 4.65
CA LEU A 84 -0.55 9.79 3.72
C LEU A 84 -0.40 11.15 4.44
N SER A 85 -1.01 11.32 5.62
CA SER A 85 -0.85 12.57 6.39
C SER A 85 0.58 12.79 6.90
N SER A 86 1.37 11.73 7.02
CA SER A 86 2.80 11.82 7.39
C SER A 86 3.74 11.78 6.18
N ALA A 87 3.22 11.65 4.95
CA ALA A 87 4.03 11.58 3.74
C ALA A 87 4.89 12.83 3.52
N ALA A 88 4.35 14.01 3.83
CA ALA A 88 5.09 15.28 3.74
C ALA A 88 6.36 15.28 4.60
N THR A 89 6.41 14.54 5.71
CA THR A 89 7.62 14.40 6.54
C THR A 89 8.56 13.34 5.99
N ARG A 90 8.03 12.21 5.48
CA ARG A 90 8.84 11.10 4.94
C ARG A 90 9.51 11.41 3.60
N LEU A 91 8.93 12.33 2.83
CA LEU A 91 9.37 12.69 1.48
C LEU A 91 10.27 13.95 1.40
N GLN A 92 10.63 14.59 2.53
CA GLN A 92 11.48 15.81 2.55
C GLN A 92 12.98 15.52 2.40
N PRO A 93 13.77 16.44 1.79
CA PRO A 93 13.60 17.05 0.48
C PRO A 93 14.61 16.41 -0.47
N TRP A 94 14.18 15.39 -1.21
CA TRP A 94 14.78 15.15 -2.52
C TRP A 94 14.09 16.11 -3.49
N SER A 95 14.85 16.76 -4.37
CA SER A 95 14.23 17.70 -5.31
C SER A 95 13.54 16.91 -6.42
N ASP A 96 12.27 17.20 -6.70
CA ASP A 96 11.53 16.62 -7.85
C ASP A 96 12.20 16.90 -9.22
N GLY A 97 13.20 17.80 -9.25
CA GLY A 97 14.02 18.09 -10.43
C GLY A 97 15.29 17.24 -10.58
N GLU A 98 15.62 16.38 -9.61
CA GLU A 98 16.80 15.52 -9.67
C GLU A 98 16.49 14.18 -10.37
N ASP A 99 17.38 13.78 -11.28
CA ASP A 99 17.23 12.54 -12.04
C ASP A 99 17.05 11.32 -11.11
N ILE A 100 16.16 10.42 -11.51
CA ILE A 100 15.90 9.16 -10.81
C ILE A 100 17.20 8.36 -10.62
N THR A 101 18.19 8.50 -11.51
CA THR A 101 19.49 7.82 -11.36
C THR A 101 20.28 8.24 -10.13
N GLY A 102 20.10 9.48 -9.64
CA GLY A 102 20.79 10.03 -8.47
C GLY A 102 20.04 9.88 -7.14
N MET A 103 18.76 9.49 -7.18
CA MET A 103 17.89 9.47 -6.00
C MET A 103 18.31 8.41 -4.97
N PRO A 104 18.42 8.75 -3.67
CA PRO A 104 18.71 7.79 -2.61
C PRO A 104 17.71 6.63 -2.61
N LEU A 105 18.17 5.40 -2.34
CA LEU A 105 17.31 4.22 -2.33
C LEU A 105 16.18 4.32 -1.30
N SER A 106 16.44 4.89 -0.13
CA SER A 106 15.41 5.14 0.89
C SER A 106 14.33 6.10 0.36
N HIS A 107 14.72 7.14 -0.35
CA HIS A 107 13.77 8.08 -0.94
C HIS A 107 12.96 7.45 -2.08
N MET A 108 13.61 6.65 -2.94
CA MET A 108 12.91 5.87 -3.97
C MET A 108 11.87 4.94 -3.36
N PHE A 109 12.21 4.24 -2.27
CA PHE A 109 11.29 3.35 -1.59
C PHE A 109 10.07 4.11 -1.02
N GLU A 110 10.30 5.23 -0.32
CA GLU A 110 9.23 6.07 0.22
C GLU A 110 8.34 6.66 -0.88
N TRP A 111 8.93 7.10 -2.00
CA TRP A 111 8.19 7.62 -3.15
C TRP A 111 7.28 6.56 -3.76
N ILE A 112 7.79 5.34 -4.00
CA ILE A 112 7.00 4.22 -4.49
C ILE A 112 5.88 3.87 -3.49
N SER A 113 6.19 3.80 -2.19
CA SER A 113 5.20 3.53 -1.14
C SER A 113 4.07 4.54 -1.17
N HIS A 114 4.41 5.83 -1.23
CA HIS A 114 3.44 6.92 -1.29
C HIS A 114 2.53 6.82 -2.52
N ASP A 115 3.07 6.51 -3.70
CA ASP A 115 2.26 6.37 -4.92
C ASP A 115 1.30 5.18 -4.82
N PHE A 116 1.76 4.03 -4.29
CA PHE A 116 0.87 2.89 -4.04
C PHE A 116 -0.19 3.19 -2.97
N GLU A 117 0.17 3.88 -1.88
CA GLU A 117 -0.77 4.30 -0.83
C GLU A 117 -1.90 5.18 -1.41
N ARG A 118 -1.56 6.12 -2.30
CA ARG A 118 -2.54 6.99 -2.98
C ARG A 118 -3.44 6.22 -3.93
N LEU A 119 -2.87 5.34 -4.75
CA LEU A 119 -3.65 4.52 -5.68
C LEU A 119 -4.60 3.56 -4.95
N GLU A 120 -4.12 2.92 -3.88
CA GLU A 120 -4.95 2.04 -3.05
C GLU A 120 -6.09 2.81 -2.39
N LEU A 121 -5.81 3.99 -1.83
CA LEU A 121 -6.84 4.81 -1.20
C LEU A 121 -7.93 5.22 -2.20
N ALA A 122 -7.55 5.71 -3.38
CA ALA A 122 -8.50 6.09 -4.42
C ALA A 122 -9.38 4.91 -4.85
N ALA A 123 -8.79 3.73 -5.06
CA ALA A 123 -9.54 2.53 -5.41
C ALA A 123 -10.51 2.08 -4.32
N LEU A 124 -10.15 2.25 -3.04
CA LEU A 124 -11.04 1.94 -1.92
C LEU A 124 -12.20 2.93 -1.86
N GLU A 125 -11.93 4.23 -2.00
CA GLU A 125 -12.94 5.30 -2.00
C GLU A 125 -13.92 5.15 -3.17
N ASP A 126 -13.43 4.83 -4.38
CA ASP A 126 -14.26 4.56 -5.55
C ASP A 126 -15.16 3.32 -5.38
N ALA A 127 -14.71 2.34 -4.60
CA ALA A 127 -15.47 1.13 -4.32
C ALA A 127 -16.45 1.28 -3.13
N MET A 128 -16.48 2.42 -2.44
CA MET A 128 -17.37 2.62 -1.31
C MET A 128 -18.81 2.79 -1.75
N THR A 129 -19.73 2.21 -1.00
CA THR A 129 -21.16 2.51 -1.15
C THR A 129 -21.50 3.90 -0.60
N PRO A 130 -22.62 4.52 -0.98
CA PRO A 130 -23.02 5.80 -0.41
C PRO A 130 -23.12 5.79 1.13
N ALA A 131 -23.55 4.67 1.72
CA ALA A 131 -23.60 4.52 3.18
C ALA A 131 -22.20 4.49 3.80
N GLU A 132 -21.26 3.80 3.16
CA GLU A 132 -19.85 3.74 3.59
C GLU A 132 -19.17 5.12 3.47
N ILE A 133 -19.43 5.88 2.40
CA ILE A 133 -18.90 7.23 2.22
C ILE A 133 -19.30 8.14 3.39
N VAL A 134 -20.56 8.08 3.82
CA VAL A 134 -21.05 8.85 4.98
C VAL A 134 -20.34 8.44 6.26
N LEU A 135 -20.16 7.14 6.49
CA LEU A 135 -19.46 6.63 7.68
C LEU A 135 -17.98 7.02 7.67
N TYR A 136 -17.33 6.92 6.51
CA TYR A 136 -15.94 7.30 6.29
C TYR A 136 -15.72 8.80 6.56
N ALA A 137 -16.55 9.67 5.97
CA ALA A 137 -16.49 11.12 6.19
C ALA A 137 -16.61 11.48 7.68
N ARG A 138 -17.61 10.91 8.38
CA ARG A 138 -17.79 11.12 9.83
C ARG A 138 -16.59 10.66 10.65
N SER A 139 -15.98 9.53 10.23
CA SER A 139 -14.80 8.98 10.92
C SER A 139 -13.57 9.87 10.74
N ILE A 140 -13.46 10.61 9.63
CA ILE A 140 -12.39 11.58 9.42
C ILE A 140 -12.64 12.84 10.26
N GLU A 141 -13.87 13.35 10.28
CA GLU A 141 -14.25 14.54 11.04
C GLU A 141 -14.06 14.35 12.56
N GLY A 142 -14.39 13.16 13.08
CA GLY A 142 -14.25 12.83 14.50
C GLY A 142 -12.81 12.69 15.00
N VAL A 143 -11.80 12.68 14.11
CA VAL A 143 -10.37 12.66 14.47
C VAL A 143 -9.79 14.08 14.62
N HIS A 144 -10.56 15.11 14.24
CA HIS A 144 -10.20 16.53 14.39
C HIS A 144 -11.03 17.29 15.43
N GLY A 145 -11.83 16.57 16.26
CA GLY A 145 -12.64 17.12 17.35
C GLY A 145 -12.01 16.94 18.73
#